data_AF-D8KZF2-F1
#
_entry.id   AF-D8KZF2-F1
#
_cell.length_a   1.000
_cell.length_b   1.000
_cell.length_c   1.000
_cell.angle_alpha   90.00
_cell.angle_beta   90.00
_cell.angle_gamma   90.00
#
_symmetry.space_group_name_H-M   'P 1'
#
loop_
_entity.id
_entity.type
_entity.pdbx_description
1 polymer ?
#
loop_
_entity_poly.entity_id
_entity_poly.type
_entity_poly.pdbx_seq_one_letter_code
_entity_poly.pdbx_strand_id
1 'polypeptide(L)'
;PIQGHKLKLVECEGSHTLQNFYDSLDVHVGQSVSLLVTLNQPPKDYYIVASTRFTTKDLTTTAVLHYANSGSPASGPLPPAPPANKYDWSMQQATSYRWNLSANAARPNPQGSFHYGKITPTKRFLFASTAPLINGKLRY
;
A
#
# COMPACT_ATOMS: atom_id res chain seq x y z
N PRO A 1 -10.03 -4.37 -4.28
CA PRO A 1 -11.14 -3.52 -3.79
C PRO A 1 -12.00 -4.28 -2.76
N ILE A 2 -12.75 -3.56 -1.92
CA ILE A 2 -13.73 -4.15 -0.99
C ILE A 2 -15.12 -3.70 -1.41
N GLN A 3 -16.06 -4.63 -1.53
CA GLN A 3 -17.40 -4.36 -2.04
C GLN A 3 -18.13 -3.31 -1.20
N GLY A 4 -18.57 -2.22 -1.84
CA GLY A 4 -19.30 -1.13 -1.18
C GLY A 4 -18.45 -0.27 -0.22
N HIS A 5 -17.14 -0.47 -0.15
CA HIS A 5 -16.27 0.22 0.80
C HIS A 5 -15.24 1.08 0.11
N LYS A 6 -15.05 2.30 0.64
CA LYS A 6 -13.96 3.18 0.23
C LYS A 6 -12.70 2.87 1.04
N LEU A 7 -11.56 2.92 0.35
CA LEU A 7 -10.23 2.70 0.89
C LEU A 7 -9.57 4.06 1.08
N LYS A 8 -9.20 4.41 2.31
CA LYS A 8 -8.50 5.65 2.60
C LYS A 8 -6.99 5.38 2.66
N LEU A 9 -6.23 5.97 1.75
CA LEU A 9 -4.78 5.86 1.75
C LEU A 9 -4.18 6.70 2.90
N VAL A 10 -3.48 6.03 3.81
CA VAL A 10 -2.84 6.69 4.97
C VAL A 10 -1.32 6.71 4.88
N GLU A 11 -0.73 5.74 4.17
CA GLU A 11 0.71 5.60 4.04
C GLU A 11 1.06 4.89 2.73
N CYS A 12 2.19 5.27 2.14
CA CYS A 12 2.83 4.59 1.02
C CYS A 12 4.34 4.56 1.28
N GLU A 13 4.98 3.39 1.16
CA GLU A 13 6.42 3.20 1.37
C GLU A 13 6.94 3.71 2.73
N GLY A 14 6.20 3.50 3.83
CA GLY A 14 6.62 3.98 5.15
C GLY A 14 6.46 5.49 5.37
N SER A 15 5.85 6.21 4.42
CA SER A 15 5.65 7.66 4.50
C SER A 15 4.16 8.02 4.53
N HIS A 16 3.78 8.89 5.48
CA HIS A 16 2.42 9.39 5.58
C HIS A 16 2.01 10.17 4.33
N THR A 17 0.85 9.80 3.77
CA THR A 17 0.29 10.46 2.59
C THR A 17 -0.76 11.48 2.98
N LEU A 18 -1.02 12.44 2.09
CA LEU A 18 -2.28 13.17 2.10
C LEU A 18 -3.41 12.15 1.90
N GLN A 19 -4.41 12.24 2.76
CA GLN A 19 -5.41 11.20 2.89
C GLN A 19 -6.44 11.32 1.77
N ASN A 20 -6.34 10.44 0.79
CA ASN A 20 -7.28 10.34 -0.33
C ASN A 20 -8.11 9.06 -0.23
N PHE A 21 -9.32 9.11 -0.77
CA PHE A 21 -10.22 7.95 -0.85
C PHE A 21 -10.19 7.34 -2.26
N TYR A 22 -10.12 6.02 -2.31
CA TYR A 22 -10.11 5.23 -3.54
C TYR A 22 -11.12 4.08 -3.42
N ASP A 23 -11.79 3.75 -4.53
CA ASP A 23 -12.65 2.56 -4.59
C ASP A 23 -11.85 1.30 -4.95
N SER A 24 -10.75 1.48 -5.68
CA SER A 24 -9.78 0.45 -6.05
C SER A 24 -8.38 1.04 -6.10
N LEU A 25 -7.38 0.18 -5.92
CA LEU A 25 -5.99 0.59 -5.78
C LEU A 25 -5.09 -0.44 -6.47
N ASP A 26 -4.23 0.02 -7.37
CA ASP A 26 -3.10 -0.78 -7.84
C ASP A 26 -1.94 -0.71 -6.85
N VAL A 27 -1.35 -1.87 -6.59
CA VAL A 27 -0.12 -2.02 -5.80
C VAL A 27 0.87 -2.79 -6.66
N HIS A 28 2.02 -2.17 -6.93
CA HIS A 28 3.05 -2.77 -7.78
C HIS A 28 4.00 -3.67 -6.97
N VAL A 29 4.77 -4.51 -7.67
CA VAL A 29 5.76 -5.37 -7.02
C VAL A 29 6.81 -4.51 -6.33
N GLY A 30 7.09 -4.82 -5.06
CA GLY A 30 8.00 -4.03 -4.21
C GLY A 30 7.34 -2.82 -3.56
N GLN A 31 6.08 -2.53 -3.88
CA GLN A 31 5.34 -1.43 -3.28
C GLN A 31 4.63 -1.87 -1.99
N SER A 32 4.55 -0.98 -1.01
CA SER A 32 3.82 -1.16 0.25
C SER A 32 2.90 0.03 0.53
N VAL A 33 1.65 -0.26 0.91
CA VAL A 33 0.63 0.75 1.20
C VAL A 33 -0.18 0.35 2.42
N SER A 34 -0.54 1.35 3.23
CA SER A 34 -1.45 1.17 4.36
C SER A 34 -2.77 1.87 4.06
N LEU A 35 -3.86 1.15 4.30
CA LEU A 35 -5.22 1.59 4.00
C LEU A 35 -6.06 1.56 5.27
N LEU A 36 -6.82 2.62 5.49
CA LEU A 36 -7.88 2.66 6.49
C LEU A 36 -9.22 2.40 5.79
N VAL A 37 -9.98 1.43 6.30
CA VAL A 37 -11.29 1.08 5.78
C VAL A 37 -12.31 1.24 6.89
N THR A 38 -13.35 2.04 6.64
CA THR A 38 -14.44 2.24 7.58
C THR A 38 -15.57 1.27 7.24
N LEU A 39 -15.90 0.38 8.19
CA LEU A 39 -16.97 -0.61 8.05
C LEU A 39 -18.36 0.02 8.29
N ASN A 40 -18.77 0.93 7.40
CA ASN A 40 -20.00 1.73 7.54
C ASN A 40 -21.19 1.22 6.71
N GLN A 41 -21.04 0.07 6.06
CA GLN A 41 -22.10 -0.54 5.27
C GLN A 41 -23.08 -1.36 6.14
N PRO A 42 -24.28 -1.72 5.63
CA PRO A 42 -25.23 -2.57 6.36
C PRO A 42 -24.63 -3.88 6.86
N PRO A 43 -25.17 -4.50 7.92
CA PRO A 43 -24.65 -5.74 8.47
C PRO A 43 -24.83 -6.92 7.52
N LYS A 44 -23.79 -7.21 6.75
CA LYS A 44 -23.68 -8.39 5.87
C LYS A 44 -22.21 -8.69 5.58
N ASP A 45 -21.96 -9.80 4.91
CA ASP A 45 -20.63 -10.13 4.40
C ASP A 45 -20.35 -9.42 3.07
N TYR A 46 -19.08 -9.09 2.84
CA TYR A 46 -18.63 -8.35 1.66
C TYR A 46 -17.48 -9.04 0.94
N TYR A 47 -17.48 -8.99 -0.39
CA TYR A 47 -16.35 -9.49 -1.17
C TYR A 47 -15.14 -8.55 -1.12
N ILE A 48 -13.98 -9.12 -0.82
CA ILE A 48 -12.67 -8.53 -1.08
C ILE A 48 -12.15 -9.17 -2.35
N VAL A 49 -11.72 -8.36 -3.31
CA VAL A 49 -11.24 -8.84 -4.62
C VAL A 49 -9.83 -8.34 -4.84
N ALA A 50 -8.96 -9.23 -5.28
CA ALA A 50 -7.64 -8.92 -5.80
C ALA A 50 -7.50 -9.56 -7.19
N SER A 51 -7.00 -8.79 -8.15
CA SER A 51 -6.83 -9.24 -9.52
C SER A 51 -5.47 -8.81 -10.05
N THR A 52 -4.82 -9.66 -10.86
CA THR A 52 -3.60 -9.27 -11.56
C THR A 52 -3.92 -8.26 -12.65
N ARG A 53 -2.95 -7.39 -12.95
CA ARG A 53 -2.99 -6.44 -14.06
C ARG A 53 -1.70 -6.52 -14.85
N PHE A 54 -1.75 -6.07 -16.09
CA PHE A 54 -0.60 -6.03 -17.00
C PHE A 54 0.02 -7.42 -17.27
N THR A 55 -0.81 -8.47 -17.20
CA THR A 55 -0.45 -9.86 -17.50
C THR A 55 -1.26 -10.37 -18.68
N THR A 56 -0.75 -11.35 -19.41
CA THR A 56 -1.47 -11.98 -20.54
C THR A 56 -2.69 -12.79 -20.10
N LYS A 57 -2.69 -13.24 -18.84
CA LYS A 57 -3.79 -13.94 -18.20
C LYS A 57 -4.21 -13.17 -16.96
N ASP A 58 -5.50 -12.86 -16.88
CA ASP A 58 -6.08 -12.23 -15.70
C ASP A 58 -6.36 -13.30 -14.64
N LEU A 59 -5.73 -13.17 -13.47
CA LEU A 59 -6.00 -14.00 -12.30
C LEU A 59 -6.76 -13.16 -11.29
N THR A 60 -7.92 -13.65 -10.87
CA THR A 60 -8.75 -12.99 -9.86
C THR A 60 -8.93 -13.92 -8.69
N THR A 61 -8.67 -13.41 -7.48
CA THR A 61 -8.94 -14.09 -6.22
C THR A 61 -9.92 -13.27 -5.40
N THR A 62 -10.77 -13.96 -4.65
CA THR A 62 -11.74 -13.36 -3.77
C THR A 62 -11.53 -13.82 -2.34
N ALA A 63 -11.89 -12.96 -1.39
CA ALA A 63 -11.98 -13.26 0.03
C ALA A 63 -13.26 -12.63 0.58
N VAL A 64 -13.63 -13.01 1.80
CA VAL A 64 -14.86 -12.53 2.45
C VAL A 64 -14.49 -11.70 3.67
N LEU A 65 -15.05 -10.50 3.75
CA LEU A 65 -15.06 -9.64 4.93
C LEU A 65 -16.36 -9.90 5.68
N HIS A 66 -16.27 -10.63 6.80
CA HIS A 66 -17.41 -10.93 7.66
C HIS A 66 -17.57 -9.85 8.73
N TYR A 67 -18.76 -9.25 8.79
CA TYR A 67 -19.10 -8.32 9.86
C TYR A 67 -19.52 -9.08 11.11
N ALA A 68 -19.15 -8.60 12.29
CA ALA A 68 -19.46 -9.28 13.55
C ALA A 68 -20.98 -9.44 13.80
N ASN A 69 -21.81 -8.55 13.23
CA ASN A 69 -23.27 -8.60 13.28
C ASN A 69 -23.90 -9.07 11.97
N SER A 70 -23.13 -9.72 11.09
CA SER A 70 -23.64 -10.26 9.83
C SER A 70 -24.45 -11.53 10.06
N GLY A 71 -25.66 -11.56 9.51
CA GLY A 71 -26.48 -12.77 9.40
C GLY A 71 -26.66 -13.23 7.95
N SER A 72 -25.94 -12.65 6.99
CA SER A 72 -26.15 -12.87 5.57
C SER A 72 -24.83 -12.98 4.80
N PRO A 73 -24.67 -14.01 3.94
CA PRO A 73 -23.45 -14.21 3.18
C PRO A 73 -23.24 -13.13 2.12
N ALA A 74 -22.01 -13.05 1.59
CA ALA A 74 -21.63 -12.04 0.62
C ALA A 74 -22.42 -12.25 -0.68
N SER A 75 -23.09 -11.20 -1.14
CA SER A 75 -24.01 -11.26 -2.28
C SER A 75 -23.88 -10.05 -3.19
N GLY A 76 -24.31 -10.22 -4.45
CA GLY A 76 -24.22 -9.20 -5.49
C GLY A 76 -22.97 -9.33 -6.37
N PRO A 77 -22.79 -8.41 -7.33
CA PRO A 77 -21.66 -8.45 -8.25
C PRO A 77 -20.35 -8.19 -7.52
N LEU A 78 -19.29 -8.85 -7.97
CA LEU A 78 -17.93 -8.56 -7.54
C LEU A 78 -17.58 -7.10 -7.92
N PRO A 79 -16.85 -6.37 -7.06
CA PRO A 79 -16.29 -5.08 -7.40
C PRO A 79 -15.58 -5.14 -8.76
N PRO A 80 -15.89 -4.21 -9.69
CA PRO A 80 -15.24 -4.21 -10.99
C PRO A 80 -13.73 -4.01 -10.81
N ALA A 81 -12.95 -4.86 -11.46
CA ALA A 81 -11.53 -4.59 -11.62
C ALA A 81 -11.36 -3.37 -12.54
N PRO A 82 -10.41 -2.47 -12.27
CA PRO A 82 -10.03 -1.44 -13.24
C PRO A 82 -9.63 -2.09 -14.58
N PRO A 83 -9.89 -1.46 -15.73
CA PRO A 83 -9.63 -2.07 -17.03
C PRO A 83 -8.16 -2.49 -17.20
N ALA A 84 -7.92 -3.76 -17.58
CA ALA A 84 -6.58 -4.37 -17.63
C ALA A 84 -5.59 -3.63 -18.54
N ASN A 85 -6.09 -2.97 -19.60
CA ASN A 85 -5.29 -2.25 -20.60
C ASN A 85 -5.12 -0.75 -20.34
N LYS A 86 -5.66 -0.21 -19.23
CA LYS A 86 -5.56 1.22 -18.92
C LYS A 86 -4.37 1.51 -17.99
N TYR A 87 -3.18 1.54 -18.58
CA TYR A 87 -1.95 2.01 -17.91
C TYR A 87 -2.11 3.42 -17.34
N ASP A 88 -2.80 4.29 -18.07
CA ASP A 88 -3.03 5.69 -17.68
C ASP A 88 -3.72 5.81 -16.32
N TRP A 89 -4.66 4.92 -16.01
CA TRP A 89 -5.36 4.93 -14.73
C TRP A 89 -4.40 4.63 -13.57
N SER A 90 -3.51 3.65 -13.76
CA SER A 90 -2.50 3.28 -12.77
C SER A 90 -1.48 4.39 -12.56
N MET A 91 -1.08 5.05 -13.66
CA MET A 91 -0.18 6.21 -13.62
C MET A 91 -0.85 7.42 -12.94
N GLN A 92 -2.11 7.69 -13.23
CA GLN A 92 -2.89 8.74 -12.56
C GLN A 92 -3.03 8.46 -11.06
N GLN A 93 -3.25 7.21 -10.68
CA GLN A 93 -3.26 6.81 -9.28
C GLN A 93 -1.89 7.08 -8.61
N ALA A 94 -0.79 6.66 -9.24
CA ALA A 94 0.56 6.89 -8.71
C ALA A 94 0.85 8.41 -8.54
N THR A 95 0.44 9.24 -9.50
CA THR A 95 0.61 10.70 -9.41
C THR A 95 -0.32 11.39 -8.41
N SER A 96 -1.39 10.72 -7.99
CA SER A 96 -2.29 11.20 -6.94
C SER A 96 -1.71 11.02 -5.53
N TYR A 97 -0.68 10.18 -5.38
CA TYR A 97 -0.02 9.99 -4.10
C TYR A 97 0.85 11.20 -3.79
N ARG A 98 0.52 11.88 -2.69
CA ARG A 98 1.24 13.05 -2.21
C ARG A 98 1.63 12.83 -0.77
N TRP A 99 2.89 13.06 -0.44
CA TRP A 99 3.33 12.99 0.95
C TRP A 99 2.74 14.13 1.75
N ASN A 100 2.31 13.81 2.97
CA ASN A 100 1.91 14.82 3.92
C ASN A 100 3.14 15.34 4.66
N LEU A 101 3.68 16.46 4.20
CA LEU A 101 4.89 17.08 4.78
C LEU A 101 4.68 17.65 6.19
N SER A 102 3.42 17.81 6.65
CA SER A 102 3.12 18.26 8.02
C SER A 102 2.83 17.13 8.99
N ALA A 103 2.56 15.91 8.52
CA ALA A 103 2.27 14.75 9.37
C ALA A 103 3.48 14.37 10.25
N ASN A 104 4.69 14.67 9.79
CA ASN A 104 5.89 14.67 10.62
C ASN A 104 6.03 16.07 11.21
N ALA A 105 5.41 16.28 12.37
CA ALA A 105 5.46 17.54 13.11
C ALA A 105 6.90 18.10 13.16
N ALA A 106 7.01 19.44 13.19
CA ALA A 106 8.26 20.14 13.40
C ALA A 106 9.05 19.44 14.51
N ARG A 107 10.21 18.88 14.16
CA ARG A 107 11.14 18.44 15.20
C ARG A 107 11.40 19.69 16.05
N PRO A 108 11.40 19.60 17.40
CA PRO A 108 11.65 20.76 18.27
C PRO A 108 12.91 21.54 17.88
N ASN A 109 13.82 20.82 17.23
CA ASN A 109 15.08 21.27 16.72
C ASN A 109 14.96 21.71 15.24
N PRO A 110 15.38 22.94 14.90
CA PRO A 110 15.46 23.42 13.52
C PRO A 110 16.18 22.42 12.62
N GLN A 111 15.75 22.29 11.36
CA GLN A 111 16.43 21.44 10.37
C GLN A 111 17.90 21.88 10.26
N GLY A 112 18.84 20.99 10.62
CA GLY A 112 20.28 21.27 10.65
C GLY A 112 20.89 21.61 12.02
N SER A 113 20.09 21.66 13.09
CA SER A 113 20.60 21.91 14.46
C SER A 113 21.31 20.71 15.12
N PHE A 114 21.22 19.52 14.53
CA PHE A 114 22.00 18.36 14.95
C PHE A 114 23.45 18.54 14.52
N HIS A 115 24.31 18.91 15.47
CA HIS A 115 25.76 18.89 15.29
C HIS A 115 26.23 17.43 15.33
N TYR A 116 26.07 16.70 14.22
CA TYR A 116 26.40 15.27 14.14
C TYR A 116 27.82 14.95 14.63
N GLY A 117 28.79 15.87 14.48
CA GLY A 117 30.15 15.70 14.99
C GLY A 117 30.29 15.75 16.53
N LYS A 118 29.27 16.19 17.26
CA LYS A 118 29.22 16.22 18.74
C LYS A 118 28.39 15.07 19.34
N ILE A 119 27.75 14.26 18.49
CA ILE A 119 26.90 13.14 18.94
C ILE A 119 27.76 11.88 18.96
N THR A 120 27.97 11.30 20.13
CA THR A 120 28.68 10.02 20.26
C THR A 120 27.83 8.90 19.64
N PRO A 121 28.31 8.21 18.58
CA PRO A 121 27.54 7.12 17.97
C PRO A 121 27.41 5.95 18.94
N THR A 122 26.18 5.54 19.27
CA THR A 122 25.93 4.38 20.15
C THR A 122 26.17 3.05 19.46
N LYS A 123 25.94 2.99 18.14
CA LYS A 123 26.10 1.78 17.32
C LYS A 123 26.40 2.14 15.87
N ARG A 124 27.34 1.44 15.25
CA ARG A 124 27.65 1.54 13.82
C ARG A 124 27.36 0.20 13.16
N PHE A 125 26.58 0.22 12.08
CA PHE A 125 26.39 -0.93 11.21
C PHE A 125 27.12 -0.67 9.90
N LEU A 126 28.03 -1.56 9.54
CA LEU A 126 28.69 -1.54 8.23
C LEU A 126 28.05 -2.61 7.37
N PHE A 127 27.34 -2.18 6.34
CA PHE A 127 26.79 -3.08 5.34
C PHE A 127 27.78 -3.15 4.18
N ALA A 128 28.34 -4.34 3.95
CA ALA A 128 29.16 -4.62 2.79
C ALA A 128 28.42 -5.62 1.91
N SER A 129 28.24 -5.27 0.64
CA SER A 129 27.86 -6.25 -0.37
C SER A 129 29.10 -7.07 -0.71
N THR A 130 28.96 -8.39 -0.71
CA THR A 130 29.95 -9.29 -1.33
C THR A 130 29.30 -9.89 -2.57
N ALA A 131 30.10 -10.37 -3.52
CA ALA A 131 29.62 -11.15 -4.66
C ALA A 131 29.83 -12.65 -4.38
N PRO A 132 29.09 -13.28 -3.45
CA PRO A 132 29.30 -14.67 -3.13
C PRO A 132 28.89 -15.54 -4.32
N LEU A 133 29.77 -16.46 -4.69
CA LEU A 133 29.45 -17.57 -5.58
C LEU A 133 28.65 -18.61 -4.79
N ILE A 134 27.35 -18.72 -5.08
CA ILE A 134 26.49 -19.76 -4.51
C ILE A 134 26.18 -20.76 -5.62
N ASN A 135 26.55 -22.03 -5.44
CA ASN A 135 26.45 -23.09 -6.46
C ASN A 135 27.12 -22.72 -7.80
N GLY A 136 28.31 -22.10 -7.76
CA GLY A 136 29.10 -21.81 -8.95
C GLY A 136 28.55 -20.68 -9.85
N LYS A 137 27.48 -19.99 -9.44
CA LYS A 137 26.92 -18.86 -10.17
C LYS A 137 27.06 -17.59 -9.35
N LEU A 138 27.63 -16.55 -9.95
CA LEU A 138 27.65 -15.21 -9.38
C LEU A 138 26.21 -14.72 -9.23
N ARG A 139 25.83 -14.25 -8.03
CA ARG A 139 24.54 -13.59 -7.81
C ARG A 139 24.76 -12.11 -7.58
N TYR A 140 24.16 -11.32 -8.45
CA TYR A 140 23.96 -9.88 -8.36
C TYR A 140 22.46 -9.61 -8.49
#